data_AF-A0A167EF57-F1
#
_entry.id   AF-A0A167EF57-F1
#
_cell.length_a   1.000
_cell.length_b   1.000
_cell.length_c   1.000
_cell.angle_alpha   90.00
_cell.angle_beta   90.00
_cell.angle_gamma   90.00
#
_symmetry.space_group_name_H-M   'P 1'
#
loop_
_entity.id
_entity.type
_entity.pdbx_description
1 polymer ?
#
loop_
_entity_poly.entity_id
_entity_poly.type
_entity_poly.pdbx_seq_one_letter_code
_entity_poly.pdbx_strand_id
1 'polypeptide(L)'
;MLISRSFIFAFLAALPSVQAIKKDYWIALDCYVGDVTVDGKFVDADRSLKYDWQLTAQTCKNNFGNVANYDMGSGRCVAITPDGINGPQWWNNCKIQARNGWYDLDSVTLEIVQDQSPYKSNNAEGRGYPA
;
A
#
# COMPACT_ATOMS: atom_id res chain seq x y z
N MET A 1 62.43 -14.20 24.15
CA MET A 1 61.69 -13.65 25.31
C MET A 1 61.79 -12.12 25.22
N LEU A 2 60.76 -11.28 25.07
CA LEU A 2 59.30 -11.39 25.23
C LEU A 2 58.58 -10.44 24.24
N ILE A 3 57.64 -11.00 23.49
CA ILE A 3 56.21 -10.63 23.35
C ILE A 3 55.83 -9.16 23.05
N SER A 4 55.47 -8.96 21.78
CA SER A 4 54.66 -7.87 21.21
C SER A 4 53.30 -7.72 21.92
N ARG A 5 52.90 -6.48 22.25
CA ARG A 5 51.56 -6.14 22.74
C ARG A 5 50.77 -5.45 21.63
N SER A 6 49.99 -6.22 20.88
CA SER A 6 48.96 -5.68 19.98
C SER A 6 47.72 -5.32 20.80
N PHE A 7 47.37 -4.04 20.87
CA PHE A 7 46.06 -3.59 21.33
C PHE A 7 45.06 -3.75 20.20
N ILE A 8 44.15 -4.73 20.32
CA ILE A 8 43.00 -4.86 19.43
C ILE A 8 41.88 -3.98 19.99
N PHE A 9 41.59 -2.88 19.31
CA PHE A 9 40.34 -2.14 19.50
C PHE A 9 39.21 -2.93 18.84
N ALA A 10 38.37 -3.59 19.64
CA ALA A 10 37.13 -4.17 19.14
C ALA A 10 36.11 -3.04 18.90
N PHE A 11 35.86 -2.72 17.63
CA PHE A 11 34.68 -1.96 17.24
C PHE A 11 33.44 -2.83 17.48
N LEU A 12 32.67 -2.55 18.54
CA LEU A 12 31.29 -3.04 18.62
C LEU A 12 30.49 -2.29 17.55
N ALA A 13 30.17 -2.96 16.45
CA ALA A 13 29.16 -2.49 15.52
C ALA A 13 27.79 -2.52 16.23
N ALA A 14 27.29 -1.34 16.63
CA ALA A 14 25.90 -1.18 17.01
C ALA A 14 25.05 -1.37 15.75
N LEU A 15 24.54 -2.59 15.54
CA LEU A 15 23.53 -2.82 14.52
C LEU A 15 22.27 -2.05 14.93
N PRO A 16 21.68 -1.23 14.04
CA PRO A 16 20.40 -0.61 14.34
C PRO A 16 19.39 -1.73 14.61
N SER A 17 18.77 -1.69 15.79
CA SER A 17 17.73 -2.64 16.16
C SER A 17 16.65 -2.60 15.08
N VAL A 18 16.40 -3.72 14.40
CA VAL A 18 15.21 -3.89 13.56
C VAL A 18 14.01 -3.63 14.46
N GLN A 19 13.41 -2.44 14.35
CA GLN A 19 12.21 -2.11 15.09
C GLN A 19 11.10 -3.00 14.53
N ALA A 20 10.60 -3.93 15.34
CA ALA A 20 9.49 -4.77 14.95
C ALA A 20 8.26 -3.88 14.71
N ILE A 21 7.69 -3.98 13.51
CA ILE A 21 6.44 -3.27 13.19
C ILE A 21 5.36 -3.76 14.15
N LYS A 22 4.55 -2.82 14.64
CA LYS A 22 3.45 -3.14 15.55
C LYS A 22 2.51 -4.15 14.90
N LYS A 23 1.95 -5.05 15.71
CA LYS A 23 0.90 -5.96 15.27
C LYS A 23 -0.21 -5.19 14.53
N ASP A 24 -0.63 -5.73 13.39
CA ASP A 24 -1.65 -5.17 12.50
C ASP A 24 -1.22 -3.91 11.73
N TYR A 25 0.05 -3.49 11.80
CA TYR A 25 0.62 -2.43 10.98
C TYR A 25 1.50 -3.02 9.88
N TRP A 26 1.58 -2.32 8.76
CA TRP A 26 2.17 -2.82 7.52
C TRP A 26 2.97 -1.74 6.82
N ILE A 27 4.03 -2.11 6.11
CA ILE A 27 4.83 -1.16 5.33
C ILE A 27 4.22 -0.89 3.97
N ALA A 28 3.76 -1.93 3.29
CA ALA A 28 3.22 -1.81 1.94
C ALA A 28 1.85 -2.47 1.86
N LEU A 29 0.90 -1.77 1.24
CA LEU A 29 -0.50 -2.15 1.20
C LEU A 29 -1.13 -1.94 -0.18
N ASP A 30 -1.99 -2.89 -0.56
CA ASP A 30 -2.65 -2.96 -1.87
C ASP A 30 -4.16 -3.12 -1.72
N CYS A 31 -4.90 -2.71 -2.75
CA CYS A 31 -6.32 -2.98 -2.92
C CYS A 31 -6.55 -4.01 -4.03
N TYR A 32 -7.38 -5.00 -3.71
CA TYR A 32 -7.89 -5.97 -4.65
C TYR A 32 -9.40 -5.78 -4.81
N VAL A 33 -9.89 -6.00 -6.02
CA VAL A 33 -11.31 -5.83 -6.36
C VAL A 33 -11.76 -6.89 -7.36
N GLY A 34 -12.97 -7.39 -7.16
CA GLY A 34 -13.70 -8.26 -8.08
C GLY A 34 -15.06 -7.64 -8.39
N ASP A 35 -15.88 -8.29 -9.23
CA ASP A 35 -17.25 -7.82 -9.54
C ASP A 35 -17.33 -6.31 -9.94
N VAL A 36 -16.33 -5.80 -10.66
CA VAL A 36 -16.23 -4.38 -11.02
C VAL A 36 -17.31 -4.00 -12.00
N THR A 37 -17.97 -2.87 -11.75
CA THR A 37 -19.02 -2.31 -12.60
C THR A 37 -18.74 -0.87 -13.00
N VAL A 38 -19.22 -0.48 -14.17
CA VAL A 38 -19.37 0.90 -14.65
C VAL A 38 -20.81 1.06 -15.10
N ASP A 39 -21.51 2.10 -14.64
CA ASP A 39 -22.95 2.31 -14.87
C ASP A 39 -23.81 1.07 -14.55
N GLY A 40 -23.44 0.33 -13.51
CA GLY A 40 -24.14 -0.87 -13.06
C GLY A 40 -23.95 -2.11 -13.95
N LYS A 41 -23.08 -2.05 -14.96
CA LYS A 41 -22.73 -3.19 -15.81
C LYS A 41 -21.35 -3.71 -15.46
N PHE A 42 -21.20 -5.03 -15.38
CA PHE A 42 -19.88 -5.64 -15.19
C PHE A 42 -18.97 -5.33 -16.37
N VAL A 43 -17.72 -4.95 -16.07
CA VAL A 43 -16.73 -4.59 -17.09
C VAL A 43 -15.72 -5.69 -17.37
N ASP A 44 -15.66 -6.72 -16.53
CA ASP A 44 -14.81 -7.90 -16.72
C ASP A 44 -15.67 -9.18 -16.73
N ALA A 45 -15.35 -10.10 -17.64
CA ALA A 45 -15.94 -11.43 -17.67
C ALA A 45 -15.47 -12.28 -16.48
N ASP A 46 -14.19 -12.13 -16.11
CA ASP A 46 -13.62 -12.74 -14.91
C ASP A 46 -13.76 -11.80 -13.72
N ARG A 47 -14.66 -12.18 -12.82
CA ARG A 47 -15.10 -11.38 -11.67
C ARG A 47 -14.34 -11.70 -10.38
N SER A 48 -13.25 -12.46 -10.47
CA SER A 48 -12.39 -12.78 -9.33
C SER A 48 -11.70 -11.53 -8.76
N LEU A 49 -11.24 -11.63 -7.50
CA LEU A 49 -10.46 -10.57 -6.86
C LEU A 49 -9.10 -10.41 -7.53
N LYS A 50 -8.87 -9.25 -8.13
CA LYS A 50 -7.63 -8.88 -8.81
C LYS A 50 -7.07 -7.61 -8.20
N TYR A 51 -5.75 -7.46 -8.29
CA TYR A 51 -5.09 -6.23 -7.86
C TYR A 51 -5.54 -5.06 -8.74
N ASP A 52 -5.84 -3.92 -8.12
CA ASP A 52 -6.19 -2.67 -8.80
C ASP A 52 -5.33 -1.52 -8.27
N TRP A 53 -4.42 -1.05 -9.12
CA TRP A 53 -3.44 -0.03 -8.76
C TRP A 53 -4.07 1.36 -8.63
N GLN A 54 -5.13 1.66 -9.39
CA GLN A 54 -5.81 2.96 -9.39
C GLN A 54 -6.65 3.11 -8.12
N LEU A 55 -7.36 2.05 -7.72
CA LEU A 55 -8.04 1.95 -6.44
C LEU A 55 -7.04 2.03 -5.28
N THR A 56 -5.88 1.37 -5.39
CA THR A 56 -4.81 1.44 -4.40
C THR A 56 -4.29 2.87 -4.24
N ALA A 57 -3.97 3.54 -5.34
CA ALA A 57 -3.48 4.92 -5.35
C ALA A 57 -4.48 5.91 -4.75
N GLN A 58 -5.75 5.83 -5.17
CA GLN A 58 -6.81 6.70 -4.64
C GLN A 58 -7.08 6.43 -3.16
N THR A 59 -7.11 5.16 -2.73
CA THR A 59 -7.26 4.81 -1.31
C THR A 59 -6.12 5.38 -0.47
N CYS A 60 -4.89 5.28 -0.97
CA CYS A 60 -3.69 5.82 -0.32
C CYS A 60 -3.78 7.34 -0.18
N LYS A 61 -3.97 8.05 -1.31
CA LYS A 61 -4.01 9.52 -1.36
C LYS A 61 -5.13 10.10 -0.50
N ASN A 62 -6.33 9.50 -0.56
CA ASN A 62 -7.51 10.05 0.11
C ASN A 62 -7.52 9.83 1.63
N ASN A 63 -6.85 8.78 2.13
CA ASN A 63 -7.00 8.35 3.53
C ASN A 63 -5.70 8.33 4.33
N PHE A 64 -4.54 8.26 3.67
CA PHE A 64 -3.26 7.97 4.32
C PHE A 64 -2.14 8.95 3.94
N GLY A 65 -2.41 10.04 3.22
CA GLY A 65 -1.38 10.98 2.73
C GLY A 65 -0.47 11.63 3.79
N ASN A 66 -0.83 11.54 5.07
CA ASN A 66 0.01 12.01 6.18
C ASN A 66 0.99 10.95 6.71
N VAL A 67 0.79 9.68 6.39
CA VAL A 67 1.56 8.54 6.93
C VAL A 67 2.07 7.58 5.86
N ALA A 68 1.67 7.77 4.61
CA ALA A 68 2.06 6.94 3.48
C ALA A 68 2.05 7.74 2.17
N ASN A 69 2.85 7.26 1.22
CA ASN A 69 2.84 7.72 -0.17
C ASN A 69 2.52 6.55 -1.08
N TYR A 70 1.80 6.83 -2.17
CA TYR A 70 1.69 5.87 -3.25
C TYR A 70 3.03 5.82 -4.02
N ASP A 71 3.64 4.64 -4.07
CA ASP A 71 4.86 4.40 -4.83
C ASP A 71 4.52 3.83 -6.20
N MET A 72 4.76 4.61 -7.26
CA MET A 72 4.55 4.21 -8.64
C MET A 72 5.39 3.00 -9.05
N GLY A 73 6.57 2.81 -8.46
CA GLY A 73 7.48 1.72 -8.82
C GLY A 73 6.93 0.35 -8.42
N SER A 74 6.37 0.26 -7.21
CA SER A 74 5.75 -0.97 -6.70
C SER A 74 4.24 -1.06 -6.93
N GLY A 75 3.59 0.06 -7.24
CA GLY A 75 2.14 0.17 -7.33
C GLY A 75 1.43 0.15 -5.96
N ARG A 76 2.15 0.38 -4.87
CA ARG A 76 1.64 0.17 -3.50
C ARG A 76 1.50 1.47 -2.72
N CYS A 77 0.65 1.46 -1.70
CA CYS A 77 0.71 2.47 -0.65
C CYS A 77 1.80 2.09 0.36
N VAL A 78 2.86 2.89 0.43
CA VAL A 78 4.05 2.63 1.23
C VAL A 78 4.13 3.62 2.39
N ALA A 79 4.26 3.09 3.61
CA ALA A 79 4.42 3.88 4.81
C ALA A 79 5.67 4.77 4.75
N ILE A 80 5.54 6.04 5.12
CA ILE A 80 6.68 6.94 5.31
C ILE A 80 7.09 7.06 6.79
N THR A 81 6.30 6.47 7.68
CA THR A 81 6.58 6.41 9.12
C THR A 81 7.03 4.99 9.50
N PRO A 82 7.91 4.85 10.51
CA PRO A 82 8.34 3.54 10.99
C PRO A 82 7.21 2.72 11.65
N ASP A 83 6.15 3.39 12.09
CA ASP A 83 4.97 2.75 12.67
C ASP A 83 4.20 1.91 11.65
N GLY A 84 4.34 2.21 10.35
CA GLY A 84 3.59 1.59 9.28
C GLY A 84 2.17 2.16 9.14
N ILE A 85 1.37 1.51 8.31
CA ILE A 85 -0.04 1.84 8.07
C ILE A 85 -0.92 0.84 8.82
N ASN A 86 -1.92 1.34 9.54
CA ASN A 86 -2.88 0.48 10.24
C ASN A 86 -3.66 -0.37 9.24
N GLY A 87 -3.53 -1.67 9.39
CA GLY A 87 -4.11 -2.62 8.47
C GLY A 87 -5.64 -2.59 8.48
N PRO A 88 -6.32 -2.95 9.58
CA PRO A 88 -7.78 -2.93 9.64
C PRO A 88 -8.43 -1.64 9.06
N GLN A 89 -7.81 -0.49 9.28
CA GLN A 89 -8.23 0.78 8.66
C GLN A 89 -8.10 0.78 7.13
N TRP A 90 -6.95 0.35 6.58
CA TRP A 90 -6.79 0.19 5.12
C TRP A 90 -7.82 -0.79 4.55
N TRP A 91 -8.14 -1.90 5.23
CA TRP A 91 -8.98 -2.96 4.67
C TRP A 91 -10.40 -2.42 4.50
N ASN A 92 -10.83 -1.63 5.49
CA ASN A 92 -12.10 -0.94 5.48
C ASN A 92 -12.13 0.20 4.45
N ASN A 93 -11.09 1.04 4.38
CA ASN A 93 -11.02 2.16 3.45
C ASN A 93 -11.00 1.69 1.99
N CYS A 94 -10.32 0.58 1.70
CA CYS A 94 -10.33 -0.05 0.38
C CYS A 94 -11.76 -0.42 -0.05
N LYS A 95 -12.53 -1.07 0.84
CA LYS A 95 -13.93 -1.43 0.59
C LYS A 95 -14.84 -0.22 0.42
N ILE A 96 -14.64 0.81 1.24
CA ILE A 96 -15.41 2.05 1.17
C ILE A 96 -15.12 2.78 -0.15
N GLN A 97 -13.84 2.93 -0.51
CA GLN A 97 -13.44 3.56 -1.76
C GLN A 97 -14.00 2.79 -2.97
N ALA A 98 -13.90 1.46 -2.99
CA ALA A 98 -14.44 0.64 -4.06
C ALA A 98 -15.97 0.79 -4.23
N ARG A 99 -16.71 0.92 -3.11
CA ARG A 99 -18.17 1.11 -3.13
C ARG A 99 -18.58 2.51 -3.59
N ASN A 100 -17.86 3.53 -3.11
CA ASN A 100 -18.11 4.93 -3.47
C ASN A 100 -17.73 5.19 -4.92
N GLY A 101 -16.68 4.51 -5.36
CA GLY A 101 -16.18 4.45 -6.71
C GLY A 101 -14.77 5.03 -6.84
N TRP A 102 -14.07 4.61 -7.89
CA TRP A 102 -12.76 5.13 -8.27
C TRP A 102 -12.72 5.36 -9.78
N TYR A 103 -11.74 6.11 -10.23
CA TYR A 103 -11.57 6.48 -11.65
C TYR A 103 -10.22 6.06 -12.18
N ASP A 104 -10.04 6.22 -13.48
CA ASP A 104 -8.72 6.15 -14.07
C ASP A 104 -7.80 7.24 -13.52
N LEU A 105 -6.51 6.91 -13.48
CA LEU A 105 -5.44 7.83 -13.14
C LEU A 105 -4.47 7.95 -14.32
N ASP A 106 -3.98 9.17 -14.55
CA ASP A 106 -2.83 9.37 -15.42
C ASP A 106 -1.62 8.64 -14.84
N SER A 107 -0.97 7.82 -15.66
CA SER A 107 0.11 6.93 -15.24
C SER A 107 1.43 7.67 -14.93
N VAL A 108 1.50 8.98 -15.15
CA VAL A 108 2.67 9.81 -14.85
C VAL A 108 2.37 10.75 -13.69
N THR A 109 1.24 11.45 -13.72
CA THR A 109 0.91 12.51 -12.75
C THR A 109 0.07 12.02 -11.57
N LEU A 110 -0.54 10.83 -11.66
CA LEU A 110 -1.51 10.32 -10.69
C LEU A 110 -2.73 11.24 -10.50
N GLU A 111 -3.01 12.08 -11.48
CA GLU A 111 -4.23 12.87 -11.52
C GLU A 111 -5.40 12.03 -12.01
N ILE A 112 -6.59 12.34 -11.48
CA ILE A 112 -7.83 11.64 -11.82
C ILE A 112 -8.25 12.02 -13.24
N VAL A 113 -8.52 11.01 -14.07
CA VAL A 113 -9.13 11.15 -15.39
C VAL A 113 -10.61 10.79 -15.27
N GLN A 114 -11.49 11.78 -15.41
CA GLN A 114 -12.95 11.61 -15.33
C GLN A 114 -13.60 11.72 -16.72
N ASP A 115 -13.35 10.72 -17.57
CA ASP A 115 -13.96 10.61 -18.90
C ASP A 115 -15.15 9.63 -18.95
N GLN A 116 -15.41 8.92 -17.85
CA GLN A 116 -16.50 7.96 -17.67
C GLN A 116 -17.09 7.99 -16.26
N SER A 117 -18.19 7.26 -16.07
CA SER A 117 -18.72 6.95 -14.74
C SER A 117 -17.70 6.16 -13.91
N PRO A 118 -17.66 6.34 -12.59
CA PRO A 118 -16.67 5.67 -11.76
C PRO A 118 -16.84 4.15 -11.81
N TYR A 119 -15.72 3.45 -11.74
CA TYR A 119 -15.70 2.05 -11.37
C TYR A 119 -16.28 1.88 -9.97
N LYS A 120 -17.10 0.85 -9.77
CA LYS A 120 -17.68 0.50 -8.46
C LYS A 120 -17.63 -0.99 -8.22
N SER A 121 -17.44 -1.38 -6.97
CA SER A 121 -17.55 -2.77 -6.53
C SER A 121 -17.96 -2.87 -5.05
N ASN A 122 -18.70 -3.94 -4.73
CA ASN A 122 -18.97 -4.36 -3.35
C ASN A 122 -18.03 -5.49 -2.89
N ASN A 123 -17.19 -6.01 -3.80
CA ASN A 123 -16.24 -7.10 -3.56
C ASN A 123 -14.81 -6.56 -3.65
N ALA A 124 -14.31 -6.07 -2.51
CA ALA A 124 -12.96 -5.54 -2.41
C ALA A 124 -12.26 -6.02 -1.13
N GLU A 125 -10.93 -6.10 -1.20
CA GLU A 125 -10.08 -6.60 -0.14
C GLU A 125 -8.80 -5.77 -0.06
N GLY A 126 -8.47 -5.26 1.13
CA GLY A 126 -7.14 -4.69 1.39
C GLY A 126 -6.17 -5.79 1.79
N ARG A 127 -4.95 -5.75 1.25
CA ARG A 127 -3.86 -6.69 1.57
C ARG A 127 -2.62 -5.94 2.02
N GLY A 128 -1.85 -6.57 2.89
CA GLY A 128 -0.59 -6.02 3.37
C GLY A 128 0.58 -6.98 3.22
N TYR A 129 1.76 -6.39 3.08
CA TYR A 129 3.02 -7.10 2.92
C TYR A 129 4.01 -6.65 4.00
N PRO A 130 4.68 -7.60 4.69
CA PRO A 130 5.74 -7.27 5.61
C PRO A 130 6.94 -6.64 4.86
N ALA A 131 7.74 -5.86 5.58
CA ALA A 131 9.04 -5.39 5.11
C ALA A 131 10.05 -6.54 4.97
#